data_AF-A0A7V0Y2D2-F1
#
_entry.id   AF-A0A7V0Y2D2-F1
#
_cell.length_a   1.000
_cell.length_b   1.000
_cell.length_c   1.000
_cell.angle_alpha   90.00
_cell.angle_beta   90.00
_cell.angle_gamma   90.00
#
_symmetry.space_group_name_H-M   'P 1'
#
loop_
_entity.id
_entity.type
_entity.pdbx_description
1 polymer ?
#
loop_
_entity_poly.entity_id
_entity_poly.type
_entity_poly.pdbx_seq_one_letter_code
_entity_poly.pdbx_strand_id
1 'polypeptide(L)'
;MKRAVFAFMLGACFSAVGSAQGFTFYYPQIASGTFDGGAWQTTIFITNTSNSFATGQITFTQTDGAPFHMSWIDDRGQGASNGNVITFQLGAGESRKFLSVIDAPLRTGYAAVSASAPVLGTAMFTLLDGGGRMLGEAGVPAAIPLGRQAVFVDTTNGYMTGMAIANPNSSQLEITFELINTAGQKVAVTHRNIPAFQHMAIFIHELFPEAPPIVGRIQFWCKNPMVAVGLRFAPGWSPFTTLPPVAIQ
;
A
#
# COMPACT_ATOMS: atom_id res chain seq x y z
N MET A 1 -61.53 44.22 17.73
CA MET A 1 -61.34 43.46 16.48
C MET A 1 -59.85 43.28 16.24
N LYS A 2 -59.44 42.04 15.95
CA LYS A 2 -58.17 41.56 15.36
C LYS A 2 -56.86 41.75 16.14
N ARG A 3 -56.50 40.68 16.87
CA ARG A 3 -55.14 40.33 17.31
C ARG A 3 -54.30 39.96 16.08
N ALA A 4 -53.07 40.48 15.96
CA ALA A 4 -52.09 40.01 14.98
C ALA A 4 -50.86 39.48 15.72
N VAL A 5 -50.68 38.17 15.61
CA VAL A 5 -49.55 37.38 16.12
C VAL A 5 -48.38 37.56 15.15
N PHE A 6 -47.24 38.05 15.61
CA PHE A 6 -45.99 37.99 14.85
C PHE A 6 -45.25 36.71 15.26
N ALA A 7 -45.22 35.72 14.36
CA ALA A 7 -44.54 34.45 14.54
C ALA A 7 -43.05 34.60 14.19
N PHE A 8 -42.19 34.18 15.12
CA PHE A 8 -40.76 33.95 14.90
C PHE A 8 -40.59 32.73 13.98
N MET A 9 -40.04 32.89 12.78
CA MET A 9 -39.51 31.78 11.98
C MET A 9 -38.00 31.70 12.18
N LEU A 10 -37.57 30.78 13.04
CA LEU A 10 -36.17 30.36 13.13
C LEU A 10 -35.91 29.35 12.00
N GLY A 11 -35.25 29.78 10.92
CA GLY A 11 -34.79 28.89 9.86
C GLY A 11 -33.58 28.09 10.32
N ALA A 12 -33.82 26.92 10.92
CA ALA A 12 -32.74 25.96 11.19
C ALA A 12 -32.30 25.32 9.86
N CYS A 13 -31.21 25.84 9.30
CA CYS A 13 -30.49 25.20 8.21
C CYS A 13 -29.82 23.94 8.79
N PHE A 14 -30.48 22.79 8.71
CA PHE A 14 -29.84 21.51 9.01
C PHE A 14 -28.91 21.16 7.83
N SER A 15 -27.63 21.46 7.98
CA SER A 15 -26.60 20.84 7.16
C SER A 15 -26.58 19.35 7.50
N ALA A 16 -27.23 18.53 6.67
CA ALA A 16 -27.00 17.10 6.70
C ALA A 16 -25.54 16.87 6.31
N VAL A 17 -24.67 16.65 7.29
CA VAL A 17 -23.37 16.03 7.04
C VAL A 17 -23.67 14.58 6.69
N GLY A 18 -24.05 14.35 5.43
CA GLY A 18 -24.01 13.02 4.85
C GLY A 18 -22.56 12.60 4.89
N SER A 19 -22.23 11.64 5.75
CA SER A 19 -20.97 10.93 5.61
C SER A 19 -20.98 10.29 4.23
N ALA A 20 -20.23 10.85 3.29
CA ALA A 20 -19.88 10.11 2.10
C ALA A 20 -19.18 8.85 2.59
N GLN A 21 -19.78 7.68 2.34
CA GLN A 21 -19.17 6.41 2.67
C GLN A 21 -17.92 6.27 1.79
N GLY A 22 -16.78 6.70 2.32
CA GLY A 22 -15.51 6.68 1.60
C GLY A 22 -15.03 5.25 1.43
N PHE A 23 -14.69 4.87 0.20
CA PHE A 23 -14.05 3.60 -0.09
C PHE A 23 -12.55 3.78 0.00
N THR A 24 -11.93 3.19 1.03
CA THR A 24 -10.49 3.32 1.29
C THR A 24 -9.81 1.96 1.26
N PHE A 25 -8.72 1.88 0.50
CA PHE A 25 -7.77 0.76 0.52
C PHE A 25 -6.35 1.26 0.28
N TYR A 26 -5.37 0.38 0.42
CA TYR A 26 -3.95 0.76 0.42
C TYR A 26 -3.13 -0.10 -0.53
N TYR A 27 -2.04 0.47 -1.04
CA TYR A 27 -0.91 -0.27 -1.58
C TYR A 27 0.21 -0.21 -0.53
N PRO A 28 0.46 -1.31 0.22
CA PRO A 28 1.33 -1.27 1.41
C PRO A 28 2.80 -0.98 1.12
N GLN A 29 3.19 -1.11 -0.15
CA GLN A 29 4.48 -0.74 -0.69
C GLN A 29 4.26 -0.07 -2.05
N ILE A 30 5.02 0.99 -2.28
CA ILE A 30 5.27 1.60 -3.58
C ILE A 30 6.78 1.83 -3.71
N ALA A 31 7.30 1.74 -4.93
CA ALA A 31 8.71 1.97 -5.20
C ALA A 31 8.88 2.63 -6.56
N SER A 32 9.69 3.69 -6.61
CA SER A 32 10.08 4.33 -7.87
C SER A 32 11.49 4.88 -7.74
N GLY A 33 12.30 4.71 -8.78
CA GLY A 33 13.60 5.33 -8.90
C GLY A 33 14.74 4.34 -9.17
N THR A 34 15.93 4.89 -9.38
CA THR A 34 17.14 4.15 -9.73
C THR A 34 17.96 3.74 -8.51
N PHE A 35 18.59 2.59 -8.58
CA PHE A 35 19.59 2.11 -7.62
C PHE A 35 20.79 1.54 -8.38
N ASP A 36 21.84 1.15 -7.68
CA ASP A 36 23.00 0.57 -8.33
C ASP A 36 22.64 -0.78 -9.01
N GLY A 37 22.76 -0.83 -10.33
CA GLY A 37 22.41 -2.00 -11.13
C GLY A 37 20.98 -2.05 -11.66
N GLY A 38 20.10 -1.09 -11.36
CA GLY A 38 18.73 -1.12 -11.89
C GLY A 38 17.79 0.00 -11.46
N ALA A 39 16.50 -0.23 -11.67
CA ALA A 39 15.44 0.67 -11.23
C ALA A 39 14.16 -0.08 -10.87
N TRP A 40 13.37 0.51 -9.98
CA TRP A 40 12.00 0.08 -9.72
C TRP A 40 11.02 1.09 -10.29
N GLN A 41 9.89 0.58 -10.78
CA GLN A 41 8.76 1.36 -11.23
C GLN A 41 7.47 0.81 -10.64
N THR A 42 6.53 1.69 -10.31
CA THR A 42 5.19 1.29 -9.87
C THR A 42 4.18 1.69 -10.95
N THR A 43 3.35 0.73 -11.35
CA THR A 43 2.11 0.98 -12.10
C THR A 43 0.92 0.80 -11.18
N ILE A 44 -0.07 1.68 -11.26
CA ILE A 44 -1.35 1.56 -10.56
C ILE A 44 -2.46 1.46 -11.59
N PHE A 45 -3.32 0.47 -11.43
CA PHE A 45 -4.56 0.32 -12.17
C PHE A 45 -5.72 0.59 -11.23
N ILE A 46 -6.71 1.33 -11.71
CA ILE A 46 -7.93 1.63 -10.96
C ILE A 46 -9.15 1.54 -11.87
N THR A 47 -10.21 0.91 -11.38
CA THR A 47 -11.45 0.63 -12.12
C THR A 47 -12.64 1.01 -11.27
N ASN A 48 -13.58 1.75 -11.85
CA ASN A 48 -14.88 1.99 -11.25
C ASN A 48 -15.83 0.84 -11.60
N THR A 49 -16.27 0.09 -10.59
CA THR A 49 -17.20 -1.03 -10.76
C THR A 49 -18.65 -0.66 -10.48
N SER A 50 -18.91 0.61 -10.16
CA SER A 50 -20.26 1.13 -9.95
C SER A 50 -20.91 1.58 -11.25
N ASN A 51 -22.22 1.83 -11.19
CA ASN A 51 -23.03 2.35 -12.29
C ASN A 51 -23.10 3.89 -12.31
N SER A 52 -22.29 4.58 -11.50
CA SER A 52 -22.23 6.03 -11.37
C SER A 52 -20.80 6.54 -11.50
N PHE A 53 -20.61 7.85 -11.62
CA PHE A 53 -19.26 8.42 -11.54
C PHE A 53 -18.62 8.12 -10.17
N ALA A 54 -17.32 7.78 -10.20
CA ALA A 54 -16.47 7.71 -9.02
C ALA A 54 -15.42 8.82 -9.12
N THR A 55 -15.30 9.62 -8.07
CA THR A 55 -14.22 10.60 -7.89
C THR A 55 -13.37 10.17 -6.72
N GLY A 56 -12.07 10.44 -6.78
CA GLY A 56 -11.19 10.05 -5.70
C GLY A 56 -9.77 10.53 -5.87
N GLN A 57 -8.92 10.06 -4.97
CA GLN A 57 -7.50 10.37 -4.97
C GLN A 57 -6.66 9.18 -4.52
N ILE A 58 -5.41 9.17 -4.98
CA ILE A 58 -4.34 8.30 -4.51
C ILE A 58 -3.34 9.21 -3.80
N THR A 59 -3.10 9.00 -2.51
CA THR A 59 -2.14 9.75 -1.70
C THR A 59 -0.92 8.89 -1.43
N PHE A 60 0.27 9.42 -1.68
CA PHE A 60 1.55 8.74 -1.52
C PHE A 60 2.31 9.27 -0.31
N THR A 61 2.83 8.36 0.51
CA THR A 61 3.55 8.68 1.74
C THR A 61 4.87 7.92 1.76
N GLN A 62 5.96 8.62 2.06
CA GLN A 62 7.30 8.03 2.12
C GLN A 62 7.44 7.15 3.36
N THR A 63 8.49 6.33 3.38
CA THR A 63 8.86 5.48 4.53
C THR A 63 8.87 6.26 5.86
N ASP A 64 9.33 7.51 5.88
CA ASP A 64 9.39 8.35 7.08
C ASP A 64 8.08 9.10 7.42
N GLY A 65 7.01 8.89 6.65
CA GLY A 65 5.71 9.55 6.84
C GLY A 65 5.58 10.90 6.11
N ALA A 66 6.63 11.39 5.45
CA ALA A 66 6.56 12.61 4.66
C ALA A 66 5.75 12.41 3.34
N PRO A 67 5.22 13.47 2.74
CA PRO A 67 4.62 13.41 1.40
C PRO A 67 5.58 12.82 0.35
N PHE A 68 5.20 11.74 -0.32
CA PHE A 68 6.04 11.14 -1.36
C PHE A 68 5.81 11.79 -2.72
N HIS A 69 6.61 12.81 -3.03
CA HIS A 69 6.54 13.51 -4.31
C HIS A 69 7.16 12.64 -5.42
N MET A 70 6.35 12.33 -6.44
CA MET A 70 6.74 11.56 -7.62
C MET A 70 6.04 12.10 -8.86
N SER A 71 6.72 12.01 -9.99
CA SER A 71 6.13 12.22 -11.31
C SER A 71 5.35 10.98 -11.74
N TRP A 72 4.16 11.16 -12.29
CA TRP A 72 3.30 10.11 -12.81
C TRP A 72 2.79 10.48 -14.20
N ILE A 73 2.65 9.49 -15.07
CA ILE A 73 1.97 9.61 -16.36
C ILE A 73 0.74 8.69 -16.43
N ASP A 74 -0.26 9.08 -17.21
CA ASP A 74 -1.47 8.30 -17.44
C ASP A 74 -1.31 7.25 -18.56
N ASP A 75 -2.40 6.57 -18.92
CA ASP A 75 -2.46 5.58 -20.00
C ASP A 75 -2.14 6.14 -21.40
N ARG A 76 -2.14 7.47 -21.56
CA ARG A 76 -1.84 8.19 -22.80
C ARG A 76 -0.46 8.84 -22.76
N GLY A 77 0.32 8.58 -21.71
CA GLY A 77 1.64 9.18 -21.51
C GLY A 77 1.61 10.66 -21.15
N GLN A 78 0.45 11.21 -20.77
CA GLN A 78 0.34 12.59 -20.30
C GLN A 78 0.66 12.67 -18.81
N GLY A 79 1.21 13.80 -18.36
CA GLY A 79 1.49 14.01 -16.94
C GLY A 79 0.22 13.96 -16.10
N ALA A 80 0.14 12.99 -15.18
CA ALA A 80 -0.98 12.80 -14.27
C ALA A 80 -0.78 13.52 -12.92
N SER A 81 0.45 13.56 -12.42
CA SER A 81 0.82 14.31 -11.20
C SER A 81 2.34 14.49 -11.12
N ASN A 82 2.79 15.53 -10.40
CA ASN A 82 4.17 15.74 -9.97
C ASN A 82 4.20 16.15 -8.48
N GLY A 83 3.50 15.38 -7.66
CA GLY A 83 3.33 15.61 -6.22
C GLY A 83 3.09 14.30 -5.49
N ASN A 84 2.50 14.36 -4.30
CA ASN A 84 2.13 13.17 -3.53
C ASN A 84 0.66 12.76 -3.70
N VAL A 85 -0.09 13.39 -4.60
CA VAL A 85 -1.50 13.08 -4.84
C VAL A 85 -1.78 12.97 -6.34
N ILE A 86 -2.47 11.92 -6.75
CA ILE A 86 -3.16 11.83 -8.04
C ILE A 86 -4.64 11.92 -7.76
N THR A 87 -5.33 12.89 -8.35
CA THR A 87 -6.80 12.92 -8.37
C THR A 87 -7.30 12.18 -9.59
N PHE A 88 -8.46 11.52 -9.47
CA PHE A 88 -9.08 10.82 -10.59
C PHE A 88 -10.60 10.99 -10.60
N GLN A 89 -11.16 10.88 -11.79
CA GLN A 89 -12.58 10.73 -12.03
C GLN A 89 -12.78 9.61 -13.06
N LEU A 90 -13.69 8.69 -12.75
CA LEU A 90 -14.00 7.52 -13.56
C LEU A 90 -15.50 7.49 -13.82
N GLY A 91 -15.90 7.41 -15.08
CA GLY A 91 -17.27 7.02 -15.45
C GLY A 91 -17.60 5.59 -15.01
N ALA A 92 -18.86 5.19 -15.13
CA ALA A 92 -19.29 3.81 -14.84
C ALA A 92 -18.50 2.81 -15.70
N GLY A 93 -17.88 1.80 -15.07
CA GLY A 93 -17.06 0.80 -15.76
C GLY A 93 -15.70 1.28 -16.27
N GLU A 94 -15.36 2.57 -16.11
CA GLU A 94 -14.09 3.10 -16.62
C GLU A 94 -12.89 2.63 -15.80
N SER A 95 -11.77 2.48 -16.49
CA SER A 95 -10.46 2.20 -15.88
C SER A 95 -9.43 3.25 -16.27
N ARG A 96 -8.43 3.43 -15.40
CA ARG A 96 -7.23 4.24 -15.67
C ARG A 96 -5.98 3.50 -15.20
N LYS A 97 -4.86 3.84 -15.82
CA LYS A 97 -3.51 3.41 -15.46
C LYS A 97 -2.70 4.64 -15.12
N PHE A 98 -1.91 4.56 -14.05
CA PHE A 98 -0.89 5.55 -13.70
C PHE A 98 0.46 4.84 -13.60
N LEU A 99 1.48 5.39 -14.24
CA LEU A 99 2.84 4.87 -14.25
C LEU A 99 3.79 5.88 -13.59
N SER A 100 4.55 5.45 -12.58
CA SER A 100 5.55 6.31 -11.98
C SER A 100 6.69 6.58 -12.97
N VAL A 101 7.18 7.81 -13.02
CA VAL A 101 8.36 8.16 -13.82
C VAL A 101 9.61 7.89 -12.99
N ILE A 102 10.65 7.37 -13.65
CA ILE A 102 11.95 7.08 -13.04
C ILE A 102 12.86 8.29 -13.28
N ASP A 103 12.79 9.27 -12.39
CA ASP A 103 13.52 10.55 -12.50
C ASP A 103 14.32 10.92 -11.23
N ALA A 104 14.39 9.99 -10.26
CA ALA A 104 15.08 10.18 -8.98
C ALA A 104 15.72 8.86 -8.48
N PRO A 105 16.63 8.93 -7.49
CA PRO A 105 17.07 7.74 -6.77
C PRO A 105 15.91 6.96 -6.15
N LEU A 106 16.07 5.65 -6.00
CA LEU A 106 15.07 4.75 -5.48
C LEU A 106 14.56 5.21 -4.12
N ARG A 107 13.25 5.43 -4.04
CA ARG A 107 12.54 5.68 -2.78
C ARG A 107 11.35 4.74 -2.66
N THR A 108 10.97 4.46 -1.43
CA THR A 108 9.86 3.58 -1.08
C THR A 108 8.90 4.27 -0.12
N GLY A 109 7.71 3.68 0.01
CA GLY A 109 6.63 4.21 0.82
C GLY A 109 5.36 3.39 0.62
N TYR A 110 4.20 3.97 0.89
CA TYR A 110 2.91 3.35 0.62
C TYR A 110 1.95 4.33 -0.02
N ALA A 111 0.81 3.83 -0.49
CA ALA A 111 -0.24 4.65 -1.05
C ALA A 111 -1.60 4.33 -0.41
N ALA A 112 -2.43 5.36 -0.24
CA ALA A 112 -3.82 5.25 0.17
C ALA A 112 -4.72 5.71 -0.97
N VAL A 113 -5.71 4.90 -1.33
CA VAL A 113 -6.77 5.27 -2.28
C VAL A 113 -8.02 5.61 -1.50
N SER A 114 -8.65 6.74 -1.82
CA SER A 114 -9.96 7.14 -1.29
C SER A 114 -10.88 7.52 -2.45
N ALA A 115 -12.11 7.01 -2.46
CA ALA A 115 -13.09 7.27 -3.50
C ALA A 115 -14.51 7.49 -2.96
N SER A 116 -15.31 8.25 -3.72
CA SER A 116 -16.72 8.55 -3.43
C SER A 116 -17.69 7.43 -3.79
N ALA A 117 -17.23 6.40 -4.52
CA ALA A 117 -17.98 5.22 -4.92
C ALA A 117 -17.05 4.00 -4.97
N PRO A 118 -17.58 2.75 -5.00
CA PRO A 118 -16.75 1.55 -5.09
C PRO A 118 -15.81 1.59 -6.31
N VAL A 119 -14.51 1.48 -6.03
CA VAL A 119 -13.47 1.28 -7.05
C VAL A 119 -12.61 0.09 -6.66
N LEU A 120 -12.11 -0.63 -7.65
CA LEU A 120 -11.10 -1.67 -7.50
C LEU A 120 -9.75 -1.12 -7.93
N GLY A 121 -8.68 -1.66 -7.35
CA GLY A 121 -7.34 -1.29 -7.74
C GLY A 121 -6.32 -2.38 -7.49
N THR A 122 -5.26 -2.37 -8.30
CA THR A 122 -4.06 -3.16 -8.09
C THR A 122 -2.87 -2.31 -8.47
N ALA A 123 -1.78 -2.45 -7.72
CA ALA A 123 -0.49 -1.95 -8.14
C ALA A 123 0.30 -3.08 -8.82
N MET A 124 1.40 -2.72 -9.47
CA MET A 124 2.34 -3.64 -10.08
C MET A 124 3.73 -3.03 -9.97
N PHE A 125 4.69 -3.84 -9.51
CA PHE A 125 6.09 -3.48 -9.57
C PHE A 125 6.72 -4.00 -10.85
N THR A 126 7.57 -3.18 -11.45
CA THR A 126 8.45 -3.56 -12.55
C THR A 126 9.89 -3.32 -12.10
N LEU A 127 10.72 -4.36 -12.18
CA LEU A 127 12.16 -4.28 -11.96
C LEU A 127 12.86 -4.15 -13.32
N LEU A 128 13.73 -3.15 -13.45
CA LEU A 128 14.55 -2.89 -14.62
C LEU A 128 16.03 -3.10 -14.27
N ASP A 129 16.83 -3.55 -15.24
CA ASP A 129 18.29 -3.52 -15.14
C ASP A 129 18.85 -2.11 -15.40
N GLY A 130 20.17 -1.94 -15.25
CA GLY A 130 20.85 -0.67 -15.49
C GLY A 130 20.76 -0.15 -16.94
N GLY A 131 20.38 -0.99 -17.89
CA GLY A 131 20.10 -0.62 -19.28
C GLY A 131 18.63 -0.29 -19.56
N GLY A 132 17.77 -0.35 -18.55
CA GLY A 132 16.33 -0.11 -18.67
C GLY A 132 15.54 -1.30 -19.22
N ARG A 133 16.14 -2.48 -19.34
CA ARG A 133 15.44 -3.69 -19.74
C ARG A 133 14.71 -4.31 -18.55
N MET A 134 13.47 -4.75 -18.79
CA MET A 134 12.66 -5.42 -17.78
C MET A 134 13.26 -6.77 -17.36
N LEU A 135 13.45 -6.93 -16.06
CA LEU A 135 13.89 -8.16 -15.41
C LEU A 135 12.74 -8.99 -14.84
N GLY A 136 11.65 -8.34 -14.41
CA GLY A 136 10.47 -9.02 -13.89
C GLY A 136 9.39 -8.07 -13.39
N GLU A 137 8.20 -8.61 -13.19
CA GLU A 137 7.04 -7.89 -12.68
C GLU A 137 6.31 -8.70 -11.61
N ALA A 138 5.68 -8.00 -10.67
CA ALA A 138 4.79 -8.61 -9.69
C ALA A 138 3.60 -7.71 -9.37
N GLY A 139 2.39 -8.28 -9.39
CA GLY A 139 1.17 -7.57 -9.00
C GLY A 139 1.06 -7.42 -7.48
N VAL A 140 0.65 -6.25 -7.02
CA VAL A 140 0.45 -5.91 -5.61
C VAL A 140 -1.05 -5.69 -5.39
N PRO A 141 -1.75 -6.62 -4.72
CA PRO A 141 -3.17 -6.47 -4.47
C PRO A 141 -3.43 -5.30 -3.53
N ALA A 142 -4.60 -4.68 -3.67
CA ALA A 142 -5.10 -3.73 -2.68
C ALA A 142 -5.24 -4.42 -1.32
N ALA A 143 -4.83 -3.70 -0.27
CA ALA A 143 -4.92 -4.15 1.12
C ALA A 143 -5.93 -3.31 1.90
N ILE A 144 -6.64 -3.98 2.80
CA ILE A 144 -7.42 -3.34 3.86
C ILE A 144 -6.70 -3.51 5.20
N PRO A 145 -6.82 -2.57 6.14
CA PRO A 145 -6.15 -2.68 7.43
C PRO A 145 -6.62 -3.90 8.25
N LEU A 146 -5.67 -4.72 8.71
CA LEU A 146 -5.91 -5.89 9.56
C LEU A 146 -4.97 -5.86 10.77
N GLY A 147 -5.47 -6.27 11.94
CA GLY A 147 -4.67 -6.29 13.19
C GLY A 147 -3.72 -7.48 13.32
N ARG A 148 -3.99 -8.59 12.62
CA ARG A 148 -3.22 -9.83 12.68
C ARG A 148 -3.16 -10.51 11.32
N GLN A 149 -1.95 -10.82 10.86
CA GLN A 149 -1.69 -11.30 9.49
C GLN A 149 -0.50 -12.26 9.47
N ALA A 150 -0.35 -13.03 8.39
CA ALA A 150 0.86 -13.80 8.11
C ALA A 150 1.28 -13.69 6.65
N VAL A 151 2.58 -13.84 6.39
CA VAL A 151 3.19 -13.93 5.06
C VAL A 151 4.04 -15.21 5.01
N PHE A 152 3.98 -15.93 3.90
CA PHE A 152 4.85 -17.09 3.69
C PHE A 152 6.31 -16.67 3.60
N VAL A 153 7.21 -17.49 4.12
CA VAL A 153 8.65 -17.21 4.15
C VAL A 153 9.41 -18.36 3.51
N ASP A 154 10.32 -17.99 2.63
CA ASP A 154 11.39 -18.85 2.14
C ASP A 154 12.68 -18.05 2.09
N THR A 155 13.65 -18.47 2.89
CA THR A 155 15.02 -17.93 2.94
C THR A 155 16.08 -19.01 2.63
N THR A 156 15.66 -20.13 2.05
CA THR A 156 16.54 -21.27 1.74
C THR A 156 17.19 -21.12 0.37
N ASN A 157 18.35 -21.76 0.14
CA ASN A 157 18.98 -21.85 -1.18
C ASN A 157 19.20 -20.50 -1.91
N GLY A 158 19.40 -19.42 -1.16
CA GLY A 158 19.59 -18.07 -1.70
C GLY A 158 18.31 -17.32 -2.06
N TYR A 159 17.12 -17.91 -1.85
CA TYR A 159 15.88 -17.16 -1.90
C TYR A 159 15.81 -16.14 -0.75
N MET A 160 15.13 -15.03 -1.00
CA MET A 160 14.89 -14.01 0.01
C MET A 160 13.41 -13.67 0.05
N THR A 161 12.88 -13.55 1.26
CA THR A 161 11.54 -13.00 1.48
C THR A 161 11.69 -11.60 2.07
N GLY A 162 11.09 -10.60 1.42
CA GLY A 162 10.92 -9.24 1.89
C GLY A 162 9.48 -9.00 2.31
N MET A 163 9.28 -8.09 3.25
CA MET A 163 7.95 -7.66 3.68
C MET A 163 7.94 -6.14 3.86
N ALA A 164 6.85 -5.52 3.44
CA ALA A 164 6.55 -4.13 3.67
C ALA A 164 5.28 -4.00 4.52
N ILE A 165 5.29 -3.08 5.47
CA ILE A 165 4.18 -2.77 6.37
C ILE A 165 4.03 -1.26 6.43
N ALA A 166 2.81 -0.77 6.22
CA ALA A 166 2.47 0.64 6.44
C ALA A 166 1.54 0.79 7.65
N ASN A 167 1.78 1.85 8.41
CA ASN A 167 0.93 2.30 9.49
C ASN A 167 0.02 3.43 8.98
N PRO A 168 -1.25 3.16 8.63
CA PRO A 168 -2.16 4.22 8.20
C PRO A 168 -2.72 5.07 9.36
N ASN A 169 -2.35 4.77 10.61
CA ASN A 169 -2.93 5.38 11.81
C ASN A 169 -2.15 6.62 12.26
N SER A 170 -2.83 7.49 13.00
CA SER A 170 -2.23 8.66 13.68
C SER A 170 -1.49 8.33 14.98
N SER A 171 -1.39 7.05 15.33
CA SER A 171 -0.65 6.55 16.50
C SER A 171 0.37 5.51 16.07
N GLN A 172 1.44 5.37 16.83
CA GLN A 172 2.47 4.36 16.59
C GLN A 172 1.89 2.93 16.70
N LEU A 173 2.36 2.04 15.83
CA LEU A 173 2.16 0.60 15.97
C LEU A 173 3.31 -0.02 16.75
N GLU A 174 2.98 -0.88 17.70
CA GLU A 174 3.90 -1.80 18.36
C GLU A 174 3.58 -3.20 17.83
N ILE A 175 4.43 -3.71 16.94
CA ILE A 175 4.17 -4.95 16.21
C ILE A 175 5.03 -6.07 16.77
N THR A 176 4.38 -7.17 17.15
CA THR A 176 5.05 -8.43 17.47
C THR A 176 5.14 -9.28 16.20
N PHE A 177 6.32 -9.85 15.95
CA PHE A 177 6.57 -10.78 14.86
C PHE A 177 7.03 -12.12 15.41
N GLU A 178 6.46 -13.21 14.90
CA GLU A 178 6.92 -14.57 15.17
C GLU A 178 7.22 -15.30 13.86
N LEU A 179 8.41 -15.90 13.80
CA LEU A 179 8.83 -16.75 12.71
C LEU A 179 8.50 -18.20 13.06
N ILE A 180 7.73 -18.86 12.20
CA ILE A 180 7.19 -20.20 12.41
C ILE A 180 7.67 -21.13 11.29
N ASN A 181 8.25 -22.28 11.66
CA ASN A 181 8.69 -23.29 10.69
C ASN A 181 7.52 -24.13 10.14
N THR A 182 7.80 -25.00 9.16
CA THR A 182 6.81 -25.92 8.57
C THR A 182 6.18 -26.90 9.57
N ALA A 183 6.84 -27.18 10.70
CA ALA A 183 6.30 -28.00 11.79
C ALA A 183 5.38 -27.21 12.75
N GLY A 184 5.15 -25.92 12.49
CA GLY A 184 4.32 -25.06 13.35
C GLY A 184 5.03 -24.57 14.61
N GLN A 185 6.33 -24.78 14.74
CA GLN A 185 7.11 -24.36 15.91
C GLN A 185 7.61 -22.93 15.72
N LYS A 186 7.53 -22.14 16.79
CA LYS A 186 8.15 -20.82 16.83
C LYS A 186 9.67 -20.95 16.87
N VAL A 187 10.33 -20.36 15.88
CA VAL A 187 11.79 -20.33 15.74
C VAL A 187 12.36 -19.04 16.34
N ALA A 188 11.69 -17.92 16.14
CA ALA A 188 12.15 -16.62 16.64
C ALA A 188 10.98 -15.67 16.91
N VAL A 189 11.22 -14.67 17.75
CA VAL A 189 10.29 -13.57 18.04
C VAL A 189 11.04 -12.25 18.09
N THR A 190 10.44 -11.19 17.56
CA THR A 190 10.98 -9.84 17.68
C THR A 190 9.86 -8.81 17.66
N HIS A 191 10.20 -7.56 17.97
CA HIS A 191 9.27 -6.44 17.99
C HIS A 191 9.81 -5.30 17.14
N ARG A 192 8.93 -4.59 16.44
CA ARG A 192 9.25 -3.32 15.78
C ARG A 192 8.15 -2.32 16.01
N ASN A 193 8.56 -1.06 16.08
CA ASN A 193 7.64 0.05 16.13
C ASN A 193 7.57 0.71 14.75
N ILE A 194 6.37 1.03 14.30
CA ILE A 194 6.15 1.87 13.12
C ILE A 194 5.42 3.13 13.58
N PRO A 195 6.08 4.30 13.62
CA PRO A 195 5.46 5.56 14.01
C PRO A 195 4.22 5.90 13.16
N ALA A 196 3.45 6.89 13.61
CA ALA A 196 2.24 7.34 12.92
C ALA A 196 2.53 7.66 11.45
N PHE A 197 1.68 7.18 10.55
CA PHE A 197 1.77 7.39 9.10
C PHE A 197 3.05 6.90 8.42
N GLN A 198 3.92 6.17 9.11
CA GLN A 198 5.18 5.67 8.55
C GLN A 198 5.02 4.29 7.90
N HIS A 199 6.10 3.86 7.25
CA HIS A 199 6.19 2.60 6.54
C HIS A 199 7.55 1.94 6.81
N MET A 200 7.61 0.61 6.75
CA MET A 200 8.82 -0.18 6.89
C MET A 200 8.85 -1.26 5.81
N ALA A 201 9.94 -1.36 5.06
CA ALA A 201 10.26 -2.49 4.20
C ALA A 201 11.55 -3.16 4.68
N ILE A 202 11.51 -4.48 4.87
CA ILE A 202 12.60 -5.23 5.50
C ILE A 202 12.63 -6.68 5.00
N PHE A 203 13.82 -7.26 4.86
CA PHE A 203 13.97 -8.69 4.61
C PHE A 203 13.82 -9.51 5.88
N ILE A 204 13.26 -10.72 5.77
CA ILE A 204 13.05 -11.58 6.93
C ILE A 204 14.37 -11.95 7.62
N HIS A 205 15.46 -12.10 6.86
CA HIS A 205 16.79 -12.36 7.43
C HIS A 205 17.38 -11.12 8.13
N GLU A 206 16.97 -9.90 7.76
CA GLU A 206 17.36 -8.67 8.48
C GLU A 206 16.52 -8.50 9.77
N LEU A 207 15.25 -8.92 9.73
CA LEU A 207 14.36 -8.89 10.89
C LEU A 207 14.77 -9.94 11.94
N PHE A 208 15.25 -11.09 11.49
CA PHE A 208 15.71 -12.22 12.32
C PHE A 208 17.13 -12.68 11.91
N PRO A 209 18.18 -11.91 12.23
CA PRO A 209 19.55 -12.20 11.78
C PRO A 209 20.11 -13.53 12.29
N GLU A 210 19.65 -13.97 13.47
CA GLU A 210 20.08 -15.23 14.09
C GLU A 210 19.23 -16.44 13.66
N ALA A 211 18.18 -16.24 12.85
CA ALA A 211 17.35 -17.35 12.40
C ALA A 211 18.06 -18.13 11.27
N PRO A 212 18.06 -19.47 11.32
CA PRO A 212 18.58 -20.26 10.21
C PRO A 212 17.72 -20.08 8.95
N PRO A 213 18.25 -20.38 7.76
CA PRO A 213 17.45 -20.48 6.53
C PRO A 213 16.21 -21.35 6.74
N ILE A 214 15.05 -20.86 6.31
CA ILE A 214 13.76 -21.45 6.70
C ILE A 214 12.75 -21.39 5.56
N VAL A 215 11.92 -22.44 5.50
CA VAL A 215 10.60 -22.39 4.85
C VAL A 215 9.54 -22.39 5.95
N GLY A 216 8.55 -21.52 5.84
CA GLY A 216 7.51 -21.38 6.85
C GLY A 216 6.67 -20.13 6.65
N ARG A 217 6.37 -19.44 7.75
CA ARG A 217 5.66 -18.16 7.72
C ARG A 217 6.16 -17.22 8.81
N ILE A 218 6.03 -15.93 8.55
CA ILE A 218 6.04 -14.90 9.57
C ILE A 218 4.59 -14.56 9.90
N GLN A 219 4.22 -14.61 11.17
CA GLN A 219 2.95 -14.06 11.65
C GLN A 219 3.22 -12.82 12.49
N PHE A 220 2.34 -11.82 12.38
CA PHE A 220 2.56 -10.54 13.03
C PHE A 220 1.25 -9.85 13.36
N TRP A 221 1.24 -9.12 14.47
CA TRP A 221 0.06 -8.44 14.97
C TRP A 221 0.37 -7.20 15.79
N CYS A 222 -0.61 -6.31 15.88
CA CYS A 222 -0.61 -5.16 16.76
C CYS A 222 -2.05 -4.75 17.09
N LYS A 223 -2.21 -3.83 18.06
CA LYS A 223 -3.52 -3.37 18.53
C LYS A 223 -4.30 -2.61 17.46
N ASN A 224 -3.64 -1.71 16.74
CA ASN A 224 -4.27 -0.90 15.69
C ASN A 224 -4.05 -1.57 14.32
N PRO A 225 -5.06 -1.66 13.45
CA PRO A 225 -4.92 -2.32 12.15
C PRO A 225 -3.81 -1.73 11.26
N MET A 226 -3.15 -2.58 10.49
CA MET A 226 -2.04 -2.24 9.58
C MET A 226 -2.24 -2.88 8.21
N VAL A 227 -1.50 -2.43 7.20
CA VAL A 227 -1.52 -3.03 5.86
C VAL A 227 -0.13 -3.53 5.50
N ALA A 228 -0.06 -4.67 4.79
CA ALA A 228 1.21 -5.32 4.50
C ALA A 228 1.25 -5.97 3.12
N VAL A 229 2.44 -6.21 2.60
CA VAL A 229 2.68 -7.05 1.41
C VAL A 229 4.02 -7.77 1.54
N GLY A 230 4.11 -9.02 1.08
CA GLY A 230 5.35 -9.75 0.96
C GLY A 230 5.84 -9.84 -0.50
N LEU A 231 7.15 -9.92 -0.69
CA LEU A 231 7.78 -10.29 -1.96
C LEU A 231 8.75 -11.45 -1.71
N ARG A 232 8.84 -12.38 -2.67
CA ARG A 232 9.87 -13.41 -2.70
C ARG A 232 10.75 -13.22 -3.92
N PHE A 233 12.06 -13.22 -3.69
CA PHE A 233 13.09 -13.02 -4.68
C PHE A 233 13.87 -14.31 -4.88
N ALA A 234 14.11 -14.68 -6.13
CA ALA A 234 15.03 -15.76 -6.47
C ALA A 234 16.49 -15.37 -6.17
N PRO A 235 17.41 -16.36 -6.07
CA PRO A 235 18.83 -16.07 -5.98
C PRO A 235 19.26 -15.10 -7.10
N GLY A 236 19.95 -14.02 -6.73
CA GLY A 236 20.29 -12.95 -7.67
C GLY A 236 19.21 -11.87 -7.85
N TRP A 237 18.22 -11.80 -6.95
CA TRP A 237 17.19 -10.74 -6.86
C TRP A 237 16.15 -10.70 -7.99
N SER A 238 16.26 -11.58 -8.99
CA SER A 238 15.31 -11.72 -10.08
C SER A 238 15.28 -13.19 -10.56
N PRO A 239 14.11 -13.74 -10.94
CA PRO A 239 12.78 -13.12 -10.87
C PRO A 239 12.30 -12.95 -9.41
N PHE A 240 11.22 -12.18 -9.24
CA PHE A 240 10.55 -12.00 -7.97
C PHE A 240 9.03 -12.12 -8.14
N THR A 241 8.31 -12.36 -7.05
CA THR A 241 6.85 -12.47 -7.05
C THR A 241 6.26 -11.95 -5.75
N THR A 242 4.99 -11.59 -5.77
CA THR A 242 4.23 -11.19 -4.59
C THR A 242 3.81 -12.40 -3.75
N LEU A 243 3.93 -12.24 -2.43
CA LEU A 243 3.35 -13.11 -1.41
C LEU A 243 2.31 -12.29 -0.64
N PRO A 244 1.02 -12.38 -0.99
CA PRO A 244 -0.01 -11.60 -0.32
C PRO A 244 -0.14 -12.05 1.14
N PRO A 245 -0.31 -11.12 2.10
CA PRO A 245 -0.60 -11.51 3.47
C PRO A 245 -1.95 -12.21 3.55
N VAL A 246 -2.03 -13.16 4.47
CA VAL A 246 -3.27 -13.84 4.83
C VAL A 246 -3.72 -13.37 6.21
N ALA A 247 -5.01 -13.07 6.35
CA ALA A 247 -5.61 -12.85 7.65
C ALA A 247 -5.56 -14.15 8.47
N ILE A 248 -5.21 -14.05 9.74
CA ILE A 248 -5.20 -15.20 10.66
C ILE A 248 -5.93 -14.81 11.95
N GLN A 249 -6.54 -15.82 12.60
CA GLN A 249 -7.26 -15.66 13.86
C GLN A 249 -6.34 -15.31 15.03
#